data_AF-W0BEM4-F1
#
_entry.id   AF-W0BEM4-F1
#
_cell.length_a   1.000
_cell.length_b   1.000
_cell.length_c   1.000
_cell.angle_alpha   90.00
_cell.angle_beta   90.00
_cell.angle_gamma   90.00
#
_symmetry.space_group_name_H-M   'P 1'
#
loop_
_entity.id
_entity.type
_entity.pdbx_description
1 polymer ?
#
loop_
_entity_poly.entity_id
_entity_poly.type
_entity_poly.pdbx_seq_one_letter_code
_entity_poly.pdbx_strand_id
1 'polypeptide(L)'
;MEHALCNQHHLRELKAITEHDKEPWAQAMTRLLRVALRCRHFNAHHAIPVARIKRLTNIYKKIIRDGLAYHETLPPLPCKGKQGRQPRRTGHNLLWRLFHYKQDVLRFLHDLAVPFTNNDAERDLRMMKCKQKISGGFRTAQGAEQFARIRGFISTICKQGLSIISSIQSIFSGTIPVLSGI
;
A
#
# COMPACT_ATOMS: atom_id res chain seq x y z
N MET A 1 -11.89 6.00 -8.78
CA MET A 1 -10.50 5.90 -8.30
C MET A 1 -10.49 4.80 -7.25
N GLU A 2 -10.18 3.56 -7.64
CA GLU A 2 -10.15 2.44 -6.69
C GLU A 2 -8.88 2.56 -5.83
N HIS A 3 -9.07 2.71 -4.53
CA HIS A 3 -7.97 2.84 -3.58
C HIS A 3 -7.31 1.48 -3.36
N ALA A 4 -6.16 1.24 -4.01
CA ALA A 4 -5.33 0.10 -3.65
C ALA A 4 -4.71 0.34 -2.26
N LEU A 5 -5.09 -0.45 -1.26
CA LEU A 5 -4.45 -0.43 0.06
C LEU A 5 -3.05 -1.04 -0.03
N CYS A 6 -2.05 -0.31 0.44
CA CYS A 6 -0.67 -0.78 0.41
C CYS A 6 -0.43 -1.87 1.46
N ASN A 7 -0.01 -3.04 1.01
CA ASN A 7 0.26 -4.17 1.89
C ASN A 7 1.41 -3.91 2.88
N GLN A 8 2.29 -2.94 2.63
CA GLN A 8 3.32 -2.54 3.59
C GLN A 8 2.74 -1.95 4.88
N HIS A 9 1.59 -1.26 4.81
CA HIS A 9 0.90 -0.80 6.00
C HIS A 9 0.32 -1.98 6.78
N HIS A 10 -0.36 -2.90 6.08
CA HIS A 10 -0.87 -4.11 6.71
C HIS A 10 0.24 -4.92 7.38
N LEU A 11 1.40 -5.08 6.74
CA LEU A 11 2.54 -5.78 7.34
C LEU A 11 3.07 -5.09 8.61
N ARG A 12 3.06 -3.76 8.68
CA ARG A 12 3.44 -3.02 9.90
C ARG A 12 2.44 -3.23 11.03
N GLU A 13 1.15 -3.18 10.72
CA GLU A 13 0.09 -3.40 11.71
C GLU A 13 0.07 -4.85 12.20
N LEU A 14 0.23 -5.83 11.30
CA LEU A 14 0.35 -7.24 11.64
C LEU A 14 1.58 -7.51 12.52
N LYS A 15 2.70 -6.81 12.27
CA LYS A 15 3.90 -6.88 13.11
C LYS A 15 3.59 -6.40 14.53
N ALA A 16 2.94 -5.24 14.68
CA ALA A 16 2.56 -4.70 15.99
C ALA A 16 1.66 -5.67 16.77
N ILE A 17 0.65 -6.27 16.12
CA ILE A 17 -0.22 -7.26 16.74
C ILE A 17 0.55 -8.52 17.14
N THR A 18 1.49 -8.97 16.30
CA THR A 18 2.32 -10.15 16.61
C THR A 18 3.24 -9.91 17.81
N GLU A 19 3.84 -8.71 17.90
CA GLU A 19 4.81 -8.37 18.95
C GLU A 19 4.14 -8.02 20.29
N HIS A 20 3.03 -7.28 20.26
CA HIS A 20 2.38 -6.77 21.47
C HIS A 20 1.23 -7.66 21.92
N ASP A 21 0.30 -7.98 21.02
CA ASP A 21 -0.93 -8.71 21.35
C ASP A 21 -0.74 -10.24 21.26
N LYS A 22 0.34 -10.69 20.61
CA LYS A 22 0.73 -12.10 20.40
C LYS A 22 -0.38 -12.93 19.74
N GLU A 23 -1.22 -12.31 18.91
CA GLU A 23 -2.33 -13.01 18.26
C GLU A 23 -1.81 -13.91 17.11
N PRO A 24 -2.08 -15.23 17.12
CA PRO A 24 -1.43 -16.17 16.20
C PRO A 24 -1.84 -15.99 14.73
N TRP A 25 -3.06 -15.51 14.47
CA TRP A 25 -3.54 -15.26 13.10
C TRP A 25 -2.73 -14.15 12.41
N ALA A 26 -2.18 -13.18 13.15
CA ALA A 26 -1.43 -12.07 12.58
C ALA A 26 -0.10 -12.54 11.95
N GLN A 27 0.58 -13.47 12.62
CA GLN A 27 1.78 -14.11 12.09
C GLN A 27 1.46 -15.00 10.88
N ALA A 28 0.33 -15.73 10.91
CA ALA A 28 -0.13 -16.51 9.77
C ALA A 28 -0.42 -15.62 8.55
N MET A 29 -1.13 -14.50 8.73
CA MET A 29 -1.44 -13.56 7.65
C MET A 29 -0.17 -12.91 7.09
N THR A 30 0.77 -12.52 7.94
CA THR A 30 2.08 -11.98 7.53
C THR A 30 2.83 -12.95 6.62
N ARG A 31 2.90 -14.23 7.02
CA ARG A 31 3.55 -15.27 6.21
C ARG A 31 2.85 -15.45 4.87
N LEU A 32 1.52 -15.48 4.86
CA LEU A 32 0.75 -15.61 3.62
C LEU A 32 1.02 -14.45 2.65
N LEU A 33 0.97 -13.19 3.10
CA LEU A 33 1.20 -12.03 2.23
C LEU A 33 2.62 -12.03 1.65
N ARG A 34 3.63 -12.45 2.43
CA ARG A 34 5.01 -12.61 1.93
C ARG A 34 5.13 -13.75 0.90
N VAL A 35 4.44 -14.86 1.09
CA VAL A 35 4.40 -15.96 0.12
C VAL A 35 3.71 -15.51 -1.17
N ALA A 36 2.60 -14.78 -1.06
CA ALA A 36 1.88 -14.21 -2.19
C ALA A 36 2.77 -13.23 -2.97
N LEU A 37 3.52 -12.37 -2.28
CA LEU A 37 4.51 -11.48 -2.88
C LEU A 37 5.61 -12.25 -3.63
N ARG A 38 6.20 -13.28 -3.02
CA ARG A 38 7.20 -14.13 -3.69
C ARG A 38 6.63 -14.82 -4.93
N CYS A 39 5.37 -15.26 -4.86
CA CYS A 39 4.68 -15.82 -6.02
C CYS A 39 4.52 -14.80 -7.14
N ARG A 40 4.15 -13.55 -6.82
CA ARG A 40 4.08 -12.47 -7.80
C ARG A 40 5.43 -12.18 -8.44
N HIS A 41 6.51 -12.10 -7.66
CA HIS A 41 7.86 -11.90 -8.18
C HIS A 41 8.32 -13.04 -9.09
N PHE A 42 8.07 -14.30 -8.71
CA PHE A 42 8.43 -15.46 -9.53
C PHE A 42 7.75 -15.42 -10.90
N ASN A 43 6.53 -14.91 -10.96
CA ASN A 43 5.80 -14.78 -12.22
C ASN A 43 6.06 -13.45 -12.93
N ALA A 44 6.91 -12.56 -12.40
CA ALA A 44 7.31 -11.25 -12.97
C ALA A 44 6.25 -10.60 -13.89
N HIS A 45 6.38 -10.77 -15.22
CA HIS A 45 5.51 -10.21 -16.26
C HIS A 45 4.36 -11.12 -16.73
N HIS A 46 4.28 -12.35 -16.24
CA HIS A 46 3.29 -13.35 -16.62
C HIS A 46 2.13 -13.40 -15.64
N ALA A 47 0.97 -13.91 -16.06
CA ALA A 47 -0.14 -14.16 -15.14
C ALA A 47 0.23 -15.28 -14.15
N ILE A 48 -0.14 -15.12 -12.87
CA ILE A 48 -0.03 -16.20 -11.89
C ILE A 48 -1.11 -17.24 -12.22
N PRO A 49 -0.80 -18.55 -12.22
CA PRO A 49 -1.81 -19.59 -12.48
C PRO A 49 -3.04 -19.46 -11.58
N VAL A 50 -4.24 -19.51 -12.16
CA VAL A 50 -5.52 -19.29 -11.45
C VAL A 50 -5.67 -20.22 -10.25
N ALA A 51 -5.25 -21.49 -10.37
CA ALA A 51 -5.28 -22.44 -9.27
C ALA A 51 -4.44 -21.98 -8.06
N ARG A 52 -3.30 -21.34 -8.32
CA ARG A 52 -2.41 -20.81 -7.27
C ARG A 52 -3.01 -19.59 -6.60
N ILE A 53 -3.61 -18.67 -7.38
CA ILE A 53 -4.33 -17.53 -6.82
C ILE A 53 -5.49 -18.01 -5.94
N LYS A 54 -6.32 -18.94 -6.44
CA LYS A 54 -7.43 -19.54 -5.69
C LYS A 54 -6.96 -20.16 -4.38
N ARG A 55 -5.83 -20.88 -4.38
CA ARG A 55 -5.22 -21.44 -3.16
C ARG A 55 -4.82 -20.35 -2.16
N LEU A 56 -4.11 -19.31 -2.61
CA LEU A 56 -3.70 -18.19 -1.75
C LEU A 56 -4.93 -17.47 -1.17
N THR A 57 -5.94 -17.19 -1.99
CA THR A 57 -7.20 -16.56 -1.56
C THR A 57 -7.97 -17.43 -0.55
N ASN A 58 -7.96 -18.75 -0.70
CA ASN A 58 -8.64 -19.65 0.24
C ASN A 58 -7.92 -19.67 1.60
N ILE A 59 -6.58 -19.71 1.61
CA ILE A 59 -5.80 -19.61 2.85
C ILE A 59 -6.04 -18.25 3.51
N TYR A 60 -6.07 -17.16 2.73
CA TYR A 60 -6.39 -15.81 3.21
C TYR A 60 -7.73 -15.77 3.94
N LYS A 61 -8.80 -16.27 3.29
CA LYS A 61 -10.14 -16.34 3.87
C LYS A 61 -10.18 -17.19 5.14
N LYS A 62 -9.45 -18.31 5.17
CA LYS A 62 -9.36 -19.17 6.34
C LYS A 62 -8.73 -18.42 7.52
N ILE A 63 -7.59 -17.76 7.33
CA ILE A 63 -6.92 -17.00 8.40
C ILE A 63 -7.84 -15.90 8.94
N ILE A 64 -8.59 -15.21 8.09
CA ILE A 64 -9.55 -14.19 8.54
C ILE A 64 -10.65 -14.81 9.39
N ARG A 65 -11.23 -15.93 8.94
CA ARG A 65 -12.27 -16.63 9.70
C ARG A 65 -11.76 -17.09 11.06
N ASP A 66 -10.59 -17.72 11.08
CA ASP A 66 -9.96 -18.22 12.31
C ASP A 66 -9.63 -17.05 13.25
N GLY A 67 -9.17 -15.91 12.72
CA GLY A 67 -8.92 -14.69 13.49
C GLY A 67 -10.21 -14.07 14.06
N LEU A 68 -11.29 -14.01 13.29
CA LEU A 68 -12.58 -13.51 13.78
C LEU A 68 -13.16 -14.41 14.87
N ALA A 69 -13.13 -15.73 14.67
CA ALA A 69 -13.54 -16.71 15.67
C ALA A 69 -12.70 -16.60 16.95
N TYR A 70 -11.38 -16.39 16.83
CA TYR A 70 -10.53 -16.11 17.99
C TYR A 70 -11.02 -14.89 18.77
N HIS A 71 -11.35 -13.78 18.11
CA HIS A 71 -11.85 -12.57 18.79
C HIS A 71 -13.25 -12.76 19.42
N GLU A 72 -14.09 -13.64 18.88
CA GLU A 72 -15.39 -14.00 19.47
C GLU A 72 -15.23 -14.72 20.82
N THR A 73 -14.14 -15.47 21.02
CA THR A 73 -13.85 -16.14 22.31
C THR A 73 -13.31 -15.21 23.39
N LEU A 74 -12.89 -13.99 23.05
CA LEU A 74 -12.30 -13.06 24.00
C LEU A 74 -13.39 -12.28 24.74
N PRO A 75 -13.20 -11.96 26.03
CA PRO A 75 -14.15 -11.15 26.76
C PRO A 75 -14.31 -9.77 26.11
N PRO A 76 -15.49 -9.13 26.19
CA PRO A 76 -15.68 -7.79 25.67
C PRO A 76 -14.76 -6.79 26.39
N LEU A 77 -14.31 -5.76 25.67
CA LEU A 77 -13.50 -4.70 26.27
C LEU A 77 -14.37 -3.83 27.19
N PRO A 78 -13.81 -3.30 28.30
CA PRO A 78 -14.56 -2.43 29.20
C PRO A 78 -14.97 -1.14 28.48
N CYS A 79 -16.26 -0.79 28.56
CA CYS A 79 -16.78 0.44 27.98
C CYS A 79 -16.59 1.59 28.97
N LYS A 80 -15.76 2.59 28.63
CA LYS A 80 -15.60 3.83 29.40
C LYS A 80 -16.77 4.79 29.13
N GLY A 81 -18.00 4.40 29.46
CA GLY A 81 -19.18 5.27 29.33
C GLY A 81 -20.50 4.53 29.07
N LYS A 82 -21.63 5.21 29.31
CA LYS A 82 -23.02 4.70 29.12
C LYS A 82 -23.54 4.84 27.69
N GLN A 83 -22.83 5.55 26.80
CA GLN A 83 -23.22 5.77 25.41
C GLN A 83 -22.02 5.52 24.49
N GLY A 84 -22.19 4.63 23.51
CA GLY A 84 -21.18 4.35 22.49
C GLY A 84 -21.17 2.88 22.02
N ARG A 85 -20.63 2.66 20.82
CA ARG A 85 -20.35 1.31 20.31
C ARG A 85 -19.25 0.68 21.16
N GLN A 86 -19.41 -0.59 21.53
CA GLN A 86 -18.40 -1.35 22.26
C GLN A 86 -17.03 -1.25 21.55
N PRO A 87 -15.96 -0.88 22.27
CA PRO A 87 -14.64 -0.79 21.69
C PRO A 87 -14.21 -2.16 21.17
N ARG A 88 -13.63 -2.18 19.97
CA ARG A 88 -13.07 -3.39 19.35
C ARG A 88 -11.56 -3.36 19.48
N ARG A 89 -10.97 -4.53 19.73
CA ARG A 89 -9.51 -4.71 19.75
C ARG A 89 -8.90 -4.30 18.41
N THR A 90 -7.67 -3.81 18.44
CA THR A 90 -6.94 -3.39 17.23
C THR A 90 -6.84 -4.53 16.21
N GLY A 91 -6.54 -5.76 16.66
CA GLY A 91 -6.53 -6.95 15.82
C GLY A 91 -7.87 -7.24 15.13
N HIS A 92 -8.97 -7.13 15.86
CA HIS A 92 -10.33 -7.31 15.32
C HIS A 92 -10.64 -6.28 14.21
N ASN A 93 -10.27 -5.02 14.42
CA ASN A 93 -10.47 -3.97 13.42
C ASN A 93 -9.63 -4.21 12.15
N LEU A 94 -8.39 -4.69 12.30
CA LEU A 94 -7.55 -5.06 11.17
C LEU A 94 -8.15 -6.24 10.40
N LEU A 95 -8.64 -7.29 11.09
CA LEU A 95 -9.32 -8.42 10.45
C LEU A 95 -10.53 -7.98 9.63
N TRP A 96 -11.37 -7.10 10.18
CA TRP A 96 -12.53 -6.56 9.46
C TRP A 96 -12.12 -5.77 8.21
N ARG A 97 -11.07 -4.96 8.30
CA ARG A 97 -10.54 -4.22 7.15
C ARG A 97 -9.98 -5.18 6.09
N LEU A 98 -9.20 -6.18 6.48
CA LEU A 98 -8.69 -7.21 5.59
C LEU A 98 -9.84 -8.00 4.93
N PHE A 99 -10.92 -8.27 5.66
CA PHE A 99 -12.10 -8.93 5.13
C PHE A 99 -12.82 -8.10 4.06
N HIS A 100 -13.14 -6.85 4.38
CA HIS A 100 -13.88 -5.96 3.48
C HIS A 100 -13.08 -5.58 2.23
N TYR A 101 -11.80 -5.22 2.41
CA TYR A 101 -10.93 -4.80 1.32
C TYR A 101 -10.07 -5.93 0.74
N LYS A 102 -10.50 -7.19 0.91
CA LYS A 102 -9.80 -8.39 0.41
C LYS A 102 -9.40 -8.25 -1.06
N GLN A 103 -10.31 -7.72 -1.90
CA GLN A 103 -10.05 -7.57 -3.33
C GLN A 103 -8.88 -6.62 -3.58
N ASP A 104 -8.80 -5.52 -2.84
CA ASP A 104 -7.72 -4.54 -2.98
C ASP A 104 -6.40 -5.07 -2.41
N VAL A 105 -6.45 -5.73 -1.24
CA VAL A 105 -5.28 -6.37 -0.60
C VAL A 105 -4.62 -7.39 -1.52
N LEU A 106 -5.41 -8.19 -2.24
CA LEU A 106 -4.93 -9.26 -3.12
C LEU A 106 -4.83 -8.85 -4.59
N ARG A 107 -5.14 -7.59 -4.94
CA ARG A 107 -5.22 -7.12 -6.34
C ARG A 107 -3.93 -7.33 -7.12
N PHE A 108 -2.78 -7.14 -6.46
CA PHE A 108 -1.45 -7.35 -7.04
C PHE A 108 -1.20 -8.78 -7.57
N LEU A 109 -2.02 -9.77 -7.19
CA LEU A 109 -1.95 -11.13 -7.73
C LEU A 109 -2.59 -11.25 -9.12
N HIS A 110 -3.50 -10.35 -9.44
CA HIS A 110 -4.30 -10.36 -10.66
C HIS A 110 -3.86 -9.30 -11.65
N ASP A 111 -3.51 -8.11 -11.15
CA ASP A 111 -3.16 -6.95 -11.95
C ASP A 111 -1.67 -6.62 -11.80
N LEU A 112 -0.94 -6.64 -12.92
CA LEU A 112 0.49 -6.32 -12.99
C LEU A 112 0.78 -4.84 -12.73
N ALA A 113 -0.18 -3.95 -13.01
CA ALA A 113 -0.04 -2.52 -12.80
C ALA A 113 -0.18 -2.13 -11.31
N VAL A 114 -0.67 -3.05 -10.47
CA VAL A 114 -0.86 -2.81 -9.04
C VAL A 114 0.29 -3.44 -8.25
N PRO A 115 1.27 -2.64 -7.80
CA PRO A 115 2.36 -3.16 -6.98
C PRO A 115 1.88 -3.56 -5.58
N PHE A 116 2.65 -4.45 -4.93
CA PHE A 116 2.37 -4.85 -3.55
C PHE A 116 2.53 -3.69 -2.56
N THR A 117 3.46 -2.76 -2.84
CA THR A 117 3.67 -1.54 -2.06
C THR A 117 3.40 -0.31 -2.91
N ASN A 118 2.92 0.77 -2.30
CA ASN A 118 2.76 2.09 -2.90
C ASN A 118 4.00 2.99 -2.66
N ASN A 119 5.16 2.41 -2.32
CA ASN A 119 6.31 3.15 -1.81
C ASN A 119 6.75 4.27 -2.77
N ASP A 120 6.69 4.03 -4.08
CA ASP A 120 7.11 5.02 -5.09
C ASP A 120 6.14 6.21 -5.13
N ALA A 121 4.83 5.94 -5.11
CA ALA A 121 3.82 6.99 -5.05
C ALA A 121 3.92 7.79 -3.74
N GLU A 122 4.12 7.13 -2.60
CA GLU A 122 4.35 7.82 -1.32
C GLU A 122 5.63 8.66 -1.33
N ARG A 123 6.71 8.14 -1.94
CA ARG A 123 7.99 8.86 -2.05
C ARG A 123 7.85 10.10 -2.93
N ASP A 124 7.14 10.01 -4.04
CA ASP A 124 6.87 11.12 -4.94
C ASP A 124 6.07 12.23 -4.22
N LEU A 125 5.04 11.86 -3.45
CA LEU A 125 4.22 12.80 -2.68
C LEU A 125 4.91 13.38 -1.44
N ARG A 126 5.91 12.68 -0.88
CA ARG A 126 6.59 13.08 0.37
C ARG A 126 7.21 14.48 0.29
N MET A 127 7.75 14.87 -0.86
CA MET A 127 8.37 16.19 -1.01
C MET A 127 7.35 17.34 -0.95
N MET A 128 6.14 17.11 -1.45
CA MET A 128 5.05 18.07 -1.30
C MET A 128 4.66 18.24 0.18
N LYS A 129 4.56 17.13 0.92
CA LYS A 129 4.31 17.17 2.37
C LYS A 129 5.44 17.80 3.16
N CYS A 130 6.70 17.56 2.77
CA CYS A 130 7.86 18.22 3.37
C CYS A 130 7.80 19.74 3.16
N LYS A 131 7.48 20.20 1.94
CA LYS A 131 7.31 21.63 1.66
C LYS A 131 6.22 22.24 2.55
N GLN A 132 5.08 21.57 2.69
CA GLN A 132 3.96 22.00 3.54
C GLN A 132 4.34 22.06 5.03
N LYS A 133 5.03 21.04 5.55
CA LYS A 133 5.27 20.89 7.00
C LYS A 133 6.51 21.64 7.49
N ILE A 134 7.57 21.69 6.68
CA ILE A 134 8.92 22.10 7.11
C ILE A 134 9.37 23.37 6.39
N SER A 135 9.08 23.51 5.10
CA SER A 135 9.66 24.58 4.27
C SER A 135 8.70 25.75 4.00
N GLY A 136 7.84 26.07 4.97
CA GLY A 136 6.94 27.23 4.94
C GLY A 136 5.73 27.13 3.99
N GLY A 137 5.47 25.95 3.42
CA GLY A 137 4.32 25.71 2.55
C GLY A 137 4.37 26.43 1.20
N PHE A 138 3.19 26.57 0.59
CA PHE A 138 2.99 27.29 -0.67
C PHE A 138 2.15 28.53 -0.39
N ARG A 139 2.59 29.68 -0.90
CA ARG A 139 1.86 30.96 -0.75
C ARG A 139 0.69 31.10 -1.74
N THR A 140 0.77 30.39 -2.87
CA THR A 140 -0.24 30.41 -3.93
C THR A 140 -0.45 29.00 -4.49
N ALA A 141 -1.63 28.74 -5.06
CA ALA A 141 -1.92 27.50 -5.77
C ALA A 141 -1.00 27.29 -6.97
N GLN A 142 -0.70 28.37 -7.71
CA GLN A 142 0.21 28.34 -8.85
C GLN A 142 1.63 27.86 -8.47
N GLY A 143 2.16 28.32 -7.32
CA GLY A 143 3.46 27.84 -6.84
C GLY A 143 3.46 26.36 -6.46
N ALA A 144 2.33 25.85 -5.96
CA ALA A 144 2.15 24.43 -5.70
C ALA A 144 2.10 23.61 -7.00
N GLU A 145 1.41 24.12 -8.03
CA GLU A 145 1.34 23.49 -9.34
C GLU A 145 2.72 23.42 -10.02
N GLN A 146 3.47 24.53 -10.02
CA GLN A 146 4.84 24.58 -10.56
C GLN A 146 5.74 23.57 -9.87
N PHE A 147 5.67 23.49 -8.53
CA PHE A 147 6.44 22.50 -7.77
C PHE A 147 6.05 21.07 -8.15
N ALA A 148 4.75 20.78 -8.25
CA ALA A 148 4.26 19.46 -8.66
C ALA A 148 4.70 19.10 -10.08
N ARG A 149 4.66 20.05 -11.02
CA ARG A 149 5.10 19.86 -12.41
C ARG A 149 6.58 19.51 -12.50
N ILE A 150 7.45 20.28 -11.84
CA ILE A 150 8.91 20.04 -11.83
C ILE A 150 9.21 18.66 -11.21
N ARG A 151 8.58 18.35 -10.07
CA ARG A 151 8.79 17.07 -9.39
C ARG A 151 8.26 15.89 -10.19
N GLY A 152 7.11 16.03 -10.84
CA GLY A 152 6.53 15.03 -11.73
C GLY A 152 7.45 14.72 -12.92
N PHE A 153 8.02 15.76 -13.53
CA PHE A 153 9.00 15.62 -14.60
C PHE A 153 10.25 14.84 -14.14
N ILE A 154 10.87 15.24 -13.03
CA ILE A 154 12.05 14.54 -12.48
C ILE A 154 11.72 13.09 -12.13
N SER A 155 10.58 12.83 -11.49
CA SER A 155 10.14 11.47 -11.15
C SER A 155 10.00 10.59 -12.40
N THR A 156 9.45 11.15 -13.48
CA THR A 156 9.28 10.45 -14.77
C THR A 156 10.61 10.09 -15.41
N ILE A 157 11.55 11.04 -15.49
CA ILE A 157 12.92 10.79 -15.99
C ILE A 157 13.58 9.67 -15.20
N CYS A 158 13.55 9.74 -13.87
CA CYS A 158 14.17 8.72 -13.02
C CYS A 158 13.57 7.34 -13.25
N LYS A 159 12.25 7.24 -13.43
CA LYS A 159 11.54 5.99 -13.71
C LYS A 159 11.90 5.41 -15.08
N GLN A 160 12.20 6.27 -16.05
CA GLN A 160 12.67 5.88 -17.38
C GLN A 160 14.17 5.59 -17.43
N GLY A 161 14.90 5.75 -16.32
CA GLY A 161 16.36 5.54 -16.27
C GLY A 161 17.17 6.59 -17.04
N LEU A 162 16.58 7.74 -17.34
CA LEU A 162 17.23 8.82 -18.09
C LEU A 162 18.07 9.72 -17.17
N SER A 163 19.08 10.40 -17.74
CA SER A 163 19.88 11.37 -17.00
C SER A 163 19.09 12.67 -16.78
N ILE A 164 18.90 13.05 -15.52
CA ILE A 164 18.17 14.27 -15.13
C ILE A 164 18.78 15.52 -15.76
N ILE A 165 20.11 15.67 -15.68
CA ILE A 165 20.81 16.85 -16.19
C ILE A 165 20.60 16.97 -17.71
N SER A 166 20.82 15.86 -18.44
CA SER A 166 20.64 15.85 -19.90
C SER A 166 19.20 16.15 -20.31
N SER A 167 18.23 15.68 -19.54
CA SER A 167 16.81 15.88 -19.83
C SER A 167 16.37 17.32 -19.55
N ILE A 168 16.91 17.94 -18.49
CA ILE A 168 16.69 19.37 -18.21
C ILE A 168 17.33 20.22 -19.31
N GLN A 169 18.56 19.91 -19.73
CA GLN A 169 19.22 20.60 -20.85
C GLN A 169 18.40 20.50 -22.14
N SER A 170 17.88 19.30 -22.45
CA SER A 170 17.08 19.07 -23.66
C SER A 170 15.84 19.98 -23.71
N ILE A 171 15.13 20.18 -22.58
CA ILE A 171 14.00 21.12 -22.51
C ILE A 171 14.43 22.52 -22.93
N PHE A 172 15.55 23.02 -22.40
CA PHE A 172 16.03 24.37 -22.72
C PHE A 172 16.52 24.50 -24.17
N SER A 173 16.94 23.40 -24.79
CA SER A 173 17.30 23.34 -26.20
C SER A 173 16.11 23.14 -27.15
N GLY A 174 14.87 23.09 -26.63
CA GLY A 174 13.66 22.89 -27.43
C GLY A 174 13.38 21.42 -27.80
N THR A 175 14.19 20.49 -27.32
CA THR A 175 14.01 19.05 -27.55
C THR A 175 13.33 18.44 -26.34
N ILE A 176 12.05 18.09 -26.45
CA ILE A 176 11.40 17.33 -25.38
C ILE A 176 12.00 15.92 -25.43
N PRO A 177 12.66 15.43 -24.36
CA PRO A 177 13.10 14.04 -24.33
C PRO A 177 11.86 13.19 -24.58
N VAL A 178 11.89 12.35 -25.62
CA VAL A 178 10.71 11.60 -26.08
C VAL A 178 10.19 10.81 -24.89
N LEU A 179 9.11 11.32 -24.29
CA LEU A 179 8.30 10.63 -23.31
C LEU A 179 7.51 9.61 -24.10
N SER A 180 8.16 8.53 -24.56
CA SER A 180 7.44 7.41 -25.18
C SER A 180 6.38 6.97 -24.18
N GLY A 181 5.12 7.09 -24.59
CA GLY A 181 3.96 6.96 -23.74
C GLY A 181 3.92 5.66 -22.95
N ILE A 182 3.32 5.76 -21.77
CA ILE A 182 2.77 4.65 -21.00
C ILE A 182 1.73 3.92 -21.84
#